data_AF-A0A2M8BW30-F1
#
_entry.id   AF-A0A2M8BW30-F1
#
_cell.length_a   1.000
_cell.length_b   1.000
_cell.length_c   1.000
_cell.angle_alpha   90.00
_cell.angle_beta   90.00
_cell.angle_gamma   90.00
#
_symmetry.space_group_name_H-M   'P 1'
#
loop_
_entity.id
_entity.type
_entity.pdbx_description
1 polymer ?
#
loop_
_entity_poly.entity_id
_entity_poly.type
_entity_poly.pdbx_seq_one_letter_code
_entity_poly.pdbx_strand_id
1 'polypeptide(L)'
;MKIYNLHGWQVDVAQAKEIQLRLAKKIVTENKELKPRLIVGVDISAANSQGIARGAAVILNYPDLEIIEVKTAEVKLDFPYIPGLLSFR
;
A
#
# COMPACT_ATOMS: atom_id res chain seq x y z
N MET A 1 9.59 3.26 -11.36
CA MET A 1 8.95 4.12 -10.33
C MET A 1 9.99 4.54 -9.31
N LYS A 2 10.00 5.80 -8.88
CA LYS A 2 10.83 6.23 -7.72
C LYS A 2 10.07 5.92 -6.43
N ILE A 3 10.71 5.19 -5.52
CA ILE A 3 10.16 4.85 -4.20
C ILE A 3 10.94 5.64 -3.14
N TYR A 4 10.23 6.23 -2.18
CA TYR A 4 10.85 6.91 -1.04
C TYR A 4 10.93 5.96 0.15
N ASN A 5 12.13 5.70 0.66
CA ASN A 5 12.33 4.92 1.88
C ASN A 5 12.14 5.83 3.11
N LEU A 6 10.95 5.83 3.71
CA LEU A 6 10.56 6.74 4.79
C LEU A 6 10.81 6.21 6.21
N HIS A 7 10.98 4.89 6.33
CA HIS A 7 11.26 4.13 7.56
C HIS A 7 11.53 2.66 7.21
N GLY A 8 12.09 1.89 8.16
CA GLY A 8 12.13 0.42 8.07
C GLY A 8 10.77 -0.22 8.38
N TRP A 9 10.56 -1.45 7.92
CA TRP A 9 9.32 -2.21 8.13
C TRP A 9 9.39 -3.21 9.29
N GLN A 10 10.59 -3.60 9.70
CA GLN A 10 10.81 -4.47 10.86
C GLN A 10 10.71 -3.63 12.14
N VAL A 11 9.49 -3.48 12.65
CA VAL A 11 9.16 -2.63 13.78
C VAL A 11 8.13 -3.32 14.68
N ASP A 12 8.11 -2.96 15.96
CA ASP A 12 7.03 -3.34 16.87
C ASP A 12 5.80 -2.42 16.74
N VAL A 13 4.75 -2.73 17.49
CA VAL A 13 3.48 -1.98 17.49
C VAL A 13 3.64 -0.54 17.97
N ALA A 14 4.50 -0.30 18.97
CA ALA A 14 4.73 1.03 19.52
C ALA A 14 5.47 1.90 18.49
N GLN A 15 6.52 1.36 17.87
CA GLN A 15 7.28 1.98 16.80
C GLN A 15 6.41 2.26 15.57
N ALA A 16 5.54 1.32 15.17
CA ALA A 16 4.58 1.52 14.08
C ALA A 16 3.67 2.73 14.32
N LYS A 17 3.16 2.89 15.55
CA LYS A 17 2.33 4.04 15.95
C LYS A 17 3.12 5.35 15.90
N GLU A 18 4.36 5.37 16.38
CA GLU A 18 5.22 6.55 16.30
C GLU A 18 5.50 6.96 14.84
N ILE A 19 5.75 5.98 13.97
CA ILE A 19 5.91 6.20 12.52
C ILE A 19 4.65 6.83 11.94
N GLN A 20 3.46 6.29 12.25
CA GLN A 20 2.19 6.87 11.79
C GLN A 20 2.03 8.32 12.24
N LEU A 21 2.26 8.63 13.52
CA LEU A 21 2.13 9.99 14.05
C LEU A 21 3.12 10.97 13.39
N ARG A 22 4.33 10.51 13.09
CA ARG A 22 5.34 11.31 12.39
C ARG A 22 4.95 11.55 10.92
N LEU A 23 4.44 10.54 10.23
CA LEU A 23 4.04 10.63 8.83
C LEU A 23 2.72 11.38 8.64
N ALA A 24 1.80 11.31 9.60
CA ALA A 24 0.53 12.04 9.56
C ALA A 24 0.73 13.55 9.40
N LYS A 25 1.81 14.10 9.98
CA LYS A 25 2.20 15.52 9.84
C LYS A 25 2.62 15.92 8.42
N LYS A 26 2.80 14.94 7.52
CA LYS A 26 3.20 15.15 6.13
C LYS A 26 2.04 14.96 5.14
N ILE A 27 0.83 14.69 5.63
CA ILE A 27 -0.35 14.55 4.78
C ILE A 27 -0.69 15.91 4.18
N VAL A 28 -0.82 15.95 2.86
CA VAL A 28 -1.30 17.10 2.08
C VAL A 28 -2.76 16.82 1.77
N THR A 29 -3.66 17.68 2.24
CA THR A 29 -5.12 17.52 2.08
C THR A 29 -5.69 18.43 1.02
N GLU A 30 -4.88 19.33 0.45
CA GLU A 30 -5.27 20.20 -0.64
C GLU A 30 -5.51 19.40 -1.92
N ASN A 31 -6.71 19.54 -2.49
CA ASN A 31 -7.03 18.97 -3.79
C ASN A 31 -6.38 19.78 -4.91
N LYS A 32 -5.81 19.06 -5.88
CA LYS A 32 -5.37 19.61 -7.16
C LYS A 32 -6.19 18.98 -8.27
N GLU A 33 -6.53 19.77 -9.29
CA GLU A 33 -7.13 19.20 -10.50
C GLU A 33 -6.12 18.27 -11.16
N LEU A 34 -6.45 16.99 -11.27
CA LEU A 34 -5.63 15.98 -11.91
C LEU A 34 -6.32 15.53 -13.20
N LYS A 35 -5.54 15.38 -14.27
CA LYS A 35 -5.97 14.78 -15.54
C LYS A 35 -5.15 13.53 -15.78
N PRO A 36 -5.41 12.44 -15.03
CA PRO A 36 -4.60 11.23 -15.13
C PRO A 36 -4.82 10.56 -16.49
N ARG A 37 -3.73 10.07 -17.09
CA ARG A 37 -3.78 9.13 -18.22
C ARG A 37 -3.79 7.69 -17.77
N LEU A 38 -3.27 7.43 -16.57
CA LEU A 38 -3.15 6.13 -15.94
C LEU A 38 -3.72 6.21 -14.54
N ILE A 39 -4.49 5.19 -14.17
CA ILE A 39 -4.93 4.97 -12.79
C ILE A 39 -4.48 3.58 -12.37
N VAL A 40 -4.19 3.40 -11.08
CA VAL A 40 -3.79 2.10 -10.53
C VAL A 40 -4.71 1.70 -9.39
N GLY A 41 -5.33 0.54 -9.53
CA GLY A 41 -6.01 -0.15 -8.44
C GLY A 41 -5.01 -1.04 -7.71
N VAL A 42 -5.03 -1.01 -6.38
CA VAL A 42 -4.23 -1.92 -5.54
C VAL A 42 -5.15 -2.68 -4.60
N ASP A 43 -4.90 -3.97 -4.45
CA ASP A 43 -5.65 -4.83 -3.54
C ASP A 43 -4.72 -5.89 -2.91
N ILE A 44 -5.12 -6.43 -1.76
CA ILE A 44 -4.41 -7.47 -1.05
C ILE A 44 -5.39 -8.55 -0.56
N SER A 45 -5.08 -9.81 -0.85
CA SER A 45 -5.84 -10.94 -0.34
C SER A 45 -5.53 -11.19 1.13
N ALA A 46 -6.47 -11.81 1.85
CA ALA A 46 -6.15 -12.45 3.12
C ALA A 46 -5.02 -13.49 2.93
N ALA A 47 -4.27 -13.73 4.00
CA ALA A 47 -3.25 -14.76 3.99
C ALA A 47 -3.87 -16.16 3.85
N ASN A 48 -3.23 -17.01 3.05
CA ASN A 48 -3.62 -18.40 2.90
C ASN A 48 -3.26 -19.23 4.16
N SER A 49 -3.51 -20.54 4.12
CA SER A 49 -3.20 -21.47 5.22
C SER A 49 -1.71 -21.52 5.61
N GLN A 50 -0.81 -21.05 4.74
CA GLN A 50 0.63 -20.96 5.00
C GLN A 50 1.06 -19.58 5.53
N GLY A 51 0.11 -18.66 5.72
CA GLY A 51 0.40 -17.28 6.16
C GLY A 51 0.87 -16.35 5.03
N ILE A 52 0.76 -16.77 3.77
CA ILE A 52 1.19 -15.98 2.60
C ILE A 52 0.02 -15.14 2.10
N ALA A 53 0.21 -13.81 2.05
CA ALA A 53 -0.69 -12.88 1.40
C ALA A 53 -0.21 -12.53 0.00
N ARG A 54 -1.15 -12.20 -0.90
CA ARG A 54 -0.86 -11.74 -2.26
C ARG A 54 -1.42 -10.34 -2.47
N GLY A 55 -0.55 -9.41 -2.84
CA GLY A 55 -0.92 -8.09 -3.33
C GLY A 55 -0.98 -8.05 -4.85
N ALA A 56 -1.85 -7.23 -5.41
CA ALA A 56 -1.94 -6.95 -6.83
C ALA A 56 -2.00 -5.44 -7.08
N ALA A 57 -1.37 -4.99 -8.16
CA ALA A 57 -1.49 -3.65 -8.71
C ALA A 57 -1.90 -3.77 -10.18
N VAL A 58 -3.01 -3.13 -10.56
CA VAL A 58 -3.59 -3.16 -11.90
C VAL A 58 -3.61 -1.73 -12.45
N ILE A 59 -2.85 -1.48 -13.51
CA ILE A 59 -2.78 -0.19 -14.18
C ILE A 59 -3.79 -0.18 -15.32
N LEU A 60 -4.65 0.84 -15.33
CA LEU A 60 -5.63 1.09 -16.39
C LEU A 60 -5.29 2.37 -17.15
N ASN A 61 -5.60 2.43 -18.44
CA ASN A 61 -5.72 3.72 -19.12
C ASN A 61 -6.98 4.45 -18.65
N TYR A 62 -6.96 5.77 -18.67
CA TYR A 62 -8.11 6.60 -18.35
C TYR A 62 -8.33 7.62 -19.48
N PRO A 63 -9.56 7.79 -19.99
CA PRO A 63 -10.84 7.33 -19.41
C PRO A 63 -11.30 5.92 -19.82
N ASP A 64 -10.58 5.23 -20.70
CA ASP A 64 -11.10 4.02 -21.37
C ASP A 64 -11.19 2.77 -20.45
N LEU A 65 -10.45 2.75 -19.33
CA LEU A 65 -10.42 1.69 -18.32
C LEU A 65 -9.92 0.33 -18.81
N GLU A 66 -9.18 0.31 -19.91
CA GLU A 66 -8.48 -0.87 -20.41
C GLU A 66 -7.25 -1.18 -19.56
N ILE A 67 -7.02 -2.46 -19.31
CA ILE A 67 -5.86 -2.93 -18.54
C ILE A 67 -4.59 -2.75 -19.38
N ILE A 68 -3.65 -1.98 -18.86
CA ILE A 68 -2.31 -1.83 -19.42
C ILE A 68 -1.35 -2.85 -18.81
N GLU A 69 -1.39 -3.03 -17.50
CA GLU A 69 -0.41 -3.86 -16.79
C GLU A 69 -0.98 -4.43 -15.50
N VAL A 70 -0.58 -5.65 -15.17
CA VAL A 70 -0.86 -6.30 -13.89
C VAL A 70 0.46 -6.77 -13.28
N LYS A 71 0.67 -6.44 -12.01
CA LYS A 71 1.76 -6.99 -11.21
C LYS A 71 1.22 -7.54 -9.90
N THR A 72 1.81 -8.66 -9.47
CA THR A 72 1.49 -9.31 -8.20
C THR A 72 2.75 -9.47 -7.36
N ALA A 73 2.59 -9.48 -6.05
CA ALA A 73 3.63 -9.80 -5.09
C ALA A 73 3.07 -10.72 -4.00
N GLU A 74 3.91 -11.60 -3.48
CA GLU A 74 3.56 -12.50 -2.39
C GLU A 74 4.54 -12.33 -1.23
N VAL A 75 4.01 -12.37 -0.01
CA VAL A 75 4.82 -12.25 1.20
C VAL A 75 4.17 -13.02 2.34
N LYS A 76 4.99 -13.58 3.21
CA LYS A 76 4.52 -14.12 4.49
C LYS A 76 4.26 -12.97 5.45
N LEU A 77 3.08 -12.95 6.06
CA LEU A 77 2.73 -11.90 7.02
C LEU A 77 3.31 -12.22 8.40
N ASP A 78 4.25 -11.40 8.86
CA ASP A 78 4.90 -11.56 10.17
C ASP A 78 4.41 -10.52 11.21
N PHE A 79 3.67 -9.48 10.78
CA PHE A 79 3.08 -8.47 11.67
C PHE A 79 1.63 -8.83 12.05
N PRO A 80 1.18 -8.69 13.31
CA PRO A 80 -0.17 -9.10 13.75
C PRO A 80 -1.30 -8.23 13.21
N TYR A 81 -2.53 -8.76 13.20
CA TYR A 81 -3.69 -8.01 12.68
C TYR A 81 -4.22 -7.11 13.78
N ILE A 82 -3.83 -5.84 13.72
CA ILE A 82 -4.24 -4.82 14.68
C ILE A 82 -4.99 -3.73 13.90
N PRO A 83 -6.28 -3.48 14.22
CA PRO A 83 -7.04 -2.39 13.63
C PRO A 83 -6.25 -1.06 13.71
N GLY A 84 -6.13 -0.37 12.57
CA GLY A 84 -5.35 0.86 12.44
C GLY A 84 -3.89 0.68 12.03
N LEU A 85 -3.35 -0.55 12.01
CA LEU A 85 -1.96 -0.84 11.62
C LEU A 85 -1.84 -1.74 10.38
N LEU A 86 -2.86 -1.78 9.53
CA LEU A 86 -2.91 -2.66 8.35
C LEU A 86 -1.69 -2.44 7.42
N SER A 87 -1.24 -1.21 7.24
CA SER A 87 -0.13 -0.88 6.33
C SER A 87 1.23 -1.46 6.73
N PHE A 88 1.40 -1.94 7.97
CA PHE A 88 2.64 -2.59 8.45
C PHE A 88 2.63 -4.11 8.26
N ARG A 89 1.53 -4.67 7.76
CA ARG A 89 1.39 -6.09 7.47
C ARG A 89 1.84 -6.42 6.06
#